data_AF-A0A9D1TPP3-F1
#
_entry.id   AF-A0A9D1TPP3-F1
#
_cell.length_a   1.000
_cell.length_b   1.000
_cell.length_c   1.000
_cell.angle_alpha   90.00
_cell.angle_beta   90.00
_cell.angle_gamma   90.00
#
_symmetry.space_group_name_H-M   'P 1'
#
loop_
_entity.id
_entity.type
_entity.pdbx_description
1 polymer ?
#
loop_
_entity_poly.entity_id
_entity_poly.type
_entity_poly.pdbx_seq_one_letter_code
_entity_poly.pdbx_strand_id
1 'polypeptide(L)'
;MSKRTPGPSRTHAARTALRTRYPDLLLSLTAEARRYQRGCEETQILFLRLFPRALGSADPVSVLAPCAQECDSLIGLDARSAALLMPATGWLSAQDLARELLQAQEQKKLPAAVLICSLPDHAWEEMQPEELLERLEPLLADLKPSSEPQDVSLPVTVREIEDEARVSAEEKRFLFS
;
A
#
# COMPACT_ATOMS: atom_id res chain seq x y z
N MET A 1 28.01 34.19 20.48
CA MET A 1 27.88 32.73 20.32
C MET A 1 26.47 32.40 19.87
N SER A 2 26.22 32.30 18.56
CA SER A 2 24.90 31.93 18.04
C SER A 2 24.74 30.41 18.06
N LYS A 3 23.85 29.92 18.92
CA LYS A 3 23.42 28.52 18.94
C LYS A 3 22.69 28.25 17.62
N ARG A 4 23.31 27.48 16.72
CA ARG A 4 22.62 26.94 15.55
C ARG A 4 21.66 25.87 16.07
N THR A 5 20.36 26.15 16.02
CA THR A 5 19.33 25.14 16.22
C THR A 5 19.48 24.08 15.14
N PRO A 6 19.55 22.79 15.48
CA PRO A 6 19.52 21.75 14.46
C PRO A 6 18.17 21.82 13.76
N GLY A 7 18.19 21.97 12.43
CA GLY A 7 16.99 21.85 11.62
C GLY A 7 16.36 20.46 11.79
N PRO A 8 15.06 20.30 11.51
CA PRO A 8 14.40 19.00 11.59
C PRO A 8 15.17 17.96 10.77
N SER A 9 15.28 16.74 11.28
CA SER A 9 15.88 15.63 10.54
C SER A 9 15.16 15.45 9.20
N ARG A 10 15.88 15.03 8.15
CA ARG A 10 15.30 14.80 6.81
C ARG A 10 14.05 13.91 6.85
N THR A 11 14.02 12.94 7.76
CA THR A 11 12.88 12.06 8.04
C THR A 11 11.69 12.84 8.60
N HIS A 12 11.89 13.76 9.55
CA HIS A 12 10.80 14.57 10.10
C HIS A 12 10.14 15.47 9.05
N ALA A 13 10.94 16.05 8.13
CA ALA A 13 10.41 16.86 7.03
C ALA A 13 9.60 16.02 6.03
N ALA A 14 10.07 14.82 5.68
CA ALA A 14 9.36 13.88 4.79
C ALA A 14 8.02 13.43 5.38
N ARG A 15 7.99 13.02 6.65
CA ARG A 15 6.74 12.64 7.36
C ARG A 15 5.73 13.78 7.43
N THR A 16 6.22 15.01 7.65
CA THR A 16 5.36 16.20 7.67
C THR A 16 4.73 16.44 6.29
N ALA A 17 5.48 16.27 5.21
CA ALA A 17 4.96 16.40 3.85
C ALA A 17 3.91 15.33 3.51
N LEU A 18 4.15 14.08 3.90
CA LEU A 18 3.19 12.98 3.70
C LEU A 18 1.86 13.22 4.41
N ARG A 19 1.91 13.69 5.66
CA ARG A 19 0.72 14.08 6.43
C ARG A 19 -0.14 15.12 5.72
N THR A 20 0.51 16.05 5.01
CA THR A 20 -0.21 17.09 4.24
C THR A 20 -0.72 16.59 2.89
N ARG A 21 -0.04 15.62 2.27
CA ARG A 21 -0.37 15.12 0.93
C ARG A 21 -1.44 14.03 0.96
N TYR A 22 -1.45 13.18 1.98
CA TYR A 22 -2.37 12.06 2.13
C TYR A 22 -3.06 12.04 3.51
N PRO A 23 -3.72 13.14 3.92
CA PRO A 23 -4.29 13.24 5.26
C PRO A 23 -5.36 12.18 5.53
N ASP A 24 -6.25 11.94 4.55
CA ASP A 24 -7.37 11.01 4.70
C ASP A 24 -6.89 9.56 4.71
N LEU A 25 -5.93 9.21 3.84
CA LEU A 25 -5.34 7.88 3.83
C LEU A 25 -4.62 7.61 5.15
N LEU A 26 -3.84 8.58 5.66
CA LEU A 26 -3.19 8.43 6.95
C LEU A 26 -4.19 8.26 8.10
N LEU A 27 -5.30 9.01 8.08
CA LEU A 27 -6.36 8.89 9.07
C LEU A 27 -7.00 7.50 9.03
N SER A 28 -7.32 6.99 7.84
CA SER A 28 -7.88 5.65 7.65
C SER A 28 -6.91 4.55 8.11
N LEU A 29 -5.62 4.64 7.73
CA LEU A 29 -4.59 3.70 8.20
C LEU A 29 -4.41 3.75 9.71
N THR A 30 -4.50 4.93 10.32
CA THR A 30 -4.43 5.09 11.78
C THR A 30 -5.65 4.49 12.47
N ALA A 31 -6.84 4.66 11.88
CA ALA A 31 -8.07 4.06 12.40
C ALA A 31 -8.01 2.53 12.32
N GLU A 32 -7.48 2.00 11.23
CA GLU A 32 -7.31 0.57 11.03
C GLU A 32 -6.27 -0.03 11.98
N ALA A 33 -5.11 0.61 12.14
CA ALA A 33 -4.11 0.23 13.12
C ALA A 33 -4.65 0.19 14.57
N ARG A 34 -5.69 0.98 14.88
CA ARG A 34 -6.37 0.96 16.20
C ARG A 34 -7.43 -0.12 16.33
N ARG A 35 -8.04 -0.54 15.22
CA ARG A 35 -9.05 -1.61 15.18
C ARG A 35 -8.40 -2.99 15.09
N TYR A 36 -7.16 -3.03 14.62
CA TYR A 36 -6.34 -4.23 14.49
C TYR A 36 -6.44 -5.15 15.72
N GLN A 37 -6.66 -6.43 15.45
CA GLN A 37 -6.66 -7.51 16.43
C GLN A 37 -5.77 -8.65 15.90
N ARG A 38 -4.93 -9.22 16.77
CA ARG A 38 -4.07 -10.36 16.41
C ARG A 38 -4.90 -11.57 15.97
N GLY A 39 -4.50 -12.20 14.87
CA GLY A 39 -5.13 -13.42 14.35
C GLY A 39 -6.30 -13.16 13.40
N CYS A 40 -6.45 -11.92 12.90
CA CYS A 40 -7.39 -11.59 11.83
C CYS A 40 -6.76 -11.83 10.45
N GLU A 41 -7.59 -11.84 9.40
CA GLU A 41 -7.07 -11.81 8.03
C GLU A 41 -6.35 -10.48 7.74
N GLU A 42 -5.39 -10.52 6.81
CA GLU A 42 -4.60 -9.36 6.41
C GLU A 42 -5.47 -8.19 5.94
N THR A 43 -4.99 -6.97 6.16
CA THR A 43 -5.59 -5.80 5.54
C THR A 43 -4.99 -5.63 4.15
N GLN A 44 -5.83 -5.47 3.13
CA GLN A 44 -5.38 -5.18 1.77
C GLN A 44 -5.62 -3.71 1.46
N ILE A 45 -4.69 -3.09 0.75
CA ILE A 45 -4.87 -1.76 0.18
C ILE A 45 -4.79 -1.87 -1.33
N LEU A 46 -5.89 -1.53 -2.00
CA LEU A 46 -5.95 -1.43 -3.45
C LEU A 46 -5.77 0.03 -3.87
N PHE A 47 -4.67 0.32 -4.54
CA PHE A 47 -4.42 1.61 -5.15
C PHE A 47 -4.76 1.59 -6.63
N LEU A 48 -5.73 2.41 -7.04
CA LEU A 48 -6.06 2.63 -8.44
C LEU A 48 -5.38 3.91 -8.93
N ARG A 49 -4.78 3.85 -10.12
CA ARG A 49 -4.33 5.03 -10.86
C ARG A 49 -4.85 5.00 -12.28
N LEU A 50 -5.54 6.07 -12.67
CA LEU A 50 -6.02 6.28 -14.02
C LEU A 50 -5.03 7.16 -14.80
N PHE A 51 -4.66 6.72 -15.99
CA PHE A 51 -3.75 7.46 -16.86
C PHE A 51 -4.57 8.15 -17.96
N PRO A 52 -4.37 9.46 -18.19
CA PRO A 52 -5.20 10.18 -19.14
C PRO A 52 -4.95 9.72 -20.57
N ARG A 53 -6.05 9.54 -21.32
CA ARG A 53 -6.07 9.76 -22.78
C ARG A 53 -7.32 10.47 -23.34
N ALA A 54 -8.35 10.79 -22.54
CA ALA A 54 -9.58 11.39 -23.09
C ALA A 54 -10.22 12.47 -22.20
N LEU A 55 -10.88 13.44 -22.86
CA LEU A 55 -11.78 14.43 -22.25
C LEU A 55 -12.92 13.70 -21.53
N GLY A 56 -13.14 14.00 -20.24
CA GLY A 56 -14.16 13.37 -19.41
C GLY A 56 -13.68 12.17 -18.57
N SER A 57 -12.42 12.18 -18.11
CA SER A 57 -11.86 11.08 -17.30
C SER A 57 -12.78 10.72 -16.13
N ALA A 58 -13.06 9.42 -15.98
CA ALA A 58 -13.72 8.91 -14.79
C ALA A 58 -12.92 9.30 -13.55
N ASP A 59 -13.62 9.74 -12.52
CA ASP A 59 -13.02 9.97 -11.21
C ASP A 59 -12.64 8.60 -10.60
N PRO A 60 -11.39 8.41 -10.14
CA PRO A 60 -10.92 7.13 -9.60
C PRO A 60 -11.73 6.67 -8.37
N VAL A 61 -12.29 7.59 -7.59
CA VAL A 61 -13.18 7.26 -6.46
C VAL A 61 -14.46 6.64 -7.00
N SER A 62 -15.10 7.26 -7.99
CA SER A 62 -16.29 6.73 -8.67
C SER A 62 -16.05 5.36 -9.35
N VAL A 63 -14.81 5.05 -9.75
CA VAL A 63 -14.45 3.73 -10.29
C VAL A 63 -14.40 2.65 -9.21
N LEU A 64 -13.87 2.97 -8.03
CA LEU A 64 -13.75 2.03 -6.91
C LEU A 64 -15.04 1.90 -6.09
N ALA A 65 -15.89 2.92 -6.06
CA ALA A 65 -17.09 2.95 -5.23
C ALA A 65 -18.03 1.72 -5.37
N PRO A 66 -18.27 1.15 -6.57
CA PRO A 66 -19.09 -0.05 -6.70
C PRO A 66 -18.48 -1.32 -6.09
N CYS A 67 -17.17 -1.30 -5.81
CA CYS A 67 -16.41 -2.43 -5.29
C CYS A 67 -16.22 -2.37 -3.77
N ALA A 68 -16.46 -1.21 -3.16
CA ALA A 68 -16.29 -1.01 -1.73
C ALA A 68 -17.41 -1.72 -0.94
N GLN A 69 -17.00 -2.51 0.04
CA GLN A 69 -17.89 -3.15 1.02
C GLN A 69 -18.13 -2.22 2.22
N GLU A 70 -19.05 -2.59 3.12
CA GLU A 70 -19.44 -1.75 4.27
C GLU A 70 -18.27 -1.43 5.22
N CYS A 71 -17.29 -2.33 5.33
CA CYS A 71 -16.11 -2.15 6.18
C CYS A 71 -14.96 -1.43 5.48
N ASP A 72 -15.05 -1.21 4.17
CA ASP A 72 -13.96 -0.64 3.39
C ASP A 72 -13.89 0.88 3.56
N SER A 73 -12.68 1.42 3.48
CA SER A 73 -12.48 2.87 3.39
C SER A 73 -12.01 3.24 1.98
N LEU A 74 -12.87 3.97 1.26
CA LEU A 74 -12.54 4.53 -0.04
C LEU A 74 -11.99 5.94 0.11
N ILE A 75 -10.76 6.17 -0.36
CA ILE A 75 -10.02 7.43 -0.18
C ILE A 75 -9.55 7.95 -1.54
N GLY A 76 -9.90 9.20 -1.87
CA GLY A 76 -9.30 9.91 -3.00
C GLY A 76 -7.90 10.41 -2.63
N LEU A 77 -6.89 10.13 -3.45
CA LEU A 77 -5.50 10.55 -3.20
C LEU A 77 -5.14 11.79 -4.00
N ASP A 78 -5.49 11.80 -5.28
CA ASP A 78 -5.35 12.94 -6.18
C ASP A 78 -6.41 12.85 -7.29
N ALA A 79 -6.34 13.73 -8.29
CA ALA A 79 -7.30 13.74 -9.40
C ALA A 79 -7.31 12.47 -10.28
N ARG A 80 -6.37 11.55 -10.08
CA ARG A 80 -6.13 10.36 -10.90
C ARG A 80 -5.95 9.10 -10.08
N SER A 81 -5.76 9.21 -8.77
CA SER A 81 -5.50 8.10 -7.88
C SER A 81 -6.48 8.04 -6.72
N ALA A 82 -6.88 6.83 -6.37
CA ALA A 82 -7.68 6.52 -5.20
C ALA A 82 -7.17 5.23 -4.54
N ALA A 83 -7.45 5.07 -3.26
CA ALA A 83 -7.14 3.88 -2.49
C ALA A 83 -8.44 3.29 -1.92
N LEU A 84 -8.54 1.97 -1.91
CA LEU A 84 -9.55 1.21 -1.18
C LEU A 84 -8.83 0.39 -0.11
N LEU A 85 -9.06 0.73 1.15
CA LEU A 85 -8.59 -0.03 2.31
C LEU A 85 -9.64 -1.10 2.61
N MET A 86 -9.24 -2.37 2.54
CA MET A 86 -10.10 -3.53 2.72
C MET A 86 -9.61 -4.35 3.93
N PRO A 87 -10.18 -4.12 5.13
CA PRO A 87 -9.88 -4.91 6.32
C PRO A 87 -10.22 -6.38 6.13
N ALA A 88 -9.47 -7.28 6.79
CA ALA A 88 -9.75 -8.72 6.84
C ALA A 88 -10.10 -9.32 5.48
N THR A 89 -9.28 -9.04 4.47
CA THR A 89 -9.49 -9.49 3.10
C THR A 89 -8.30 -10.32 2.65
N GLY A 90 -8.55 -11.55 2.22
CA GLY A 90 -7.51 -12.41 1.64
C GLY A 90 -6.92 -11.85 0.33
N TRP A 91 -5.65 -12.16 0.09
CA TRP A 91 -4.92 -11.74 -1.11
C TRP A 91 -5.61 -12.13 -2.43
N LEU A 92 -6.16 -13.35 -2.52
CA LEU A 92 -6.86 -13.82 -3.72
C LEU A 92 -8.09 -12.95 -4.05
N SER A 93 -8.87 -12.59 -3.03
CA SER A 93 -10.04 -11.73 -3.21
C SER A 93 -9.66 -10.33 -3.68
N ALA A 94 -8.58 -9.77 -3.13
CA ALA A 94 -8.04 -8.49 -3.59
C ALA A 94 -7.51 -8.57 -5.03
N GLN A 95 -6.89 -9.69 -5.40
CA GLN A 95 -6.38 -9.92 -6.75
C GLN A 95 -7.50 -10.06 -7.77
N ASP A 96 -8.55 -10.81 -7.46
CA ASP A 96 -9.71 -10.97 -8.33
C ASP A 96 -10.40 -9.62 -8.56
N LEU A 97 -10.62 -8.85 -7.49
CA LEU A 97 -11.16 -7.50 -7.60
C LEU A 97 -10.27 -6.57 -8.44
N ALA A 98 -8.95 -6.61 -8.24
CA ALA A 98 -8.01 -5.82 -9.03
C ALA A 98 -8.05 -6.16 -10.53
N ARG A 99 -8.19 -7.46 -10.86
CA ARG A 99 -8.32 -7.93 -12.25
C ARG A 99 -9.63 -7.45 -12.87
N GLU A 100 -10.74 -7.58 -12.15
CA GLU A 100 -12.06 -7.10 -12.60
C GLU A 100 -12.03 -5.59 -12.87
N LEU A 101 -11.41 -4.81 -11.99
CA LEU A 101 -11.24 -3.36 -12.17
C LEU A 101 -10.46 -3.04 -13.44
N LEU A 102 -9.31 -3.68 -13.66
CA LEU A 102 -8.49 -3.47 -14.85
C LEU A 102 -9.23 -3.86 -16.14
N GLN A 103 -9.92 -5.00 -16.14
CA GLN A 103 -10.74 -5.45 -17.27
C GLN A 103 -11.86 -4.45 -17.60
N ALA A 104 -12.54 -3.92 -16.57
CA ALA A 104 -13.59 -2.92 -16.75
C ALA A 104 -13.05 -1.60 -17.31
N GLN A 105 -11.83 -1.18 -16.92
CA GLN A 105 -11.20 0.02 -17.48
C GLN A 105 -10.72 -0.20 -18.92
N GLU A 106 -10.23 -1.39 -19.25
CA GLU A 106 -9.82 -1.76 -20.61
C GLU A 106 -11.01 -1.67 -21.58
N GLN A 107 -12.19 -2.19 -21.20
CA GLN A 107 -13.42 -2.08 -22.00
C GLN A 107 -13.82 -0.62 -22.27
N LYS A 108 -13.54 0.28 -21.30
CA LYS A 108 -13.77 1.73 -21.42
C LYS A 108 -12.64 2.45 -22.16
N LYS A 109 -11.60 1.73 -22.60
CA LYS A 109 -10.37 2.28 -23.21
C LYS A 109 -9.69 3.32 -22.32
N LEU A 110 -9.79 3.13 -21.00
CA LEU A 110 -9.15 3.97 -19.99
C LEU A 110 -7.91 3.24 -19.49
N PRO A 111 -6.69 3.70 -19.82
CA PRO A 111 -5.48 3.06 -19.30
C PRO A 111 -5.42 3.24 -17.78
N ALA A 112 -5.23 2.14 -17.05
CA ALA A 112 -5.21 2.12 -15.60
C ALA A 112 -4.05 1.26 -15.08
N ALA A 113 -3.72 1.45 -13.80
CA ALA A 113 -2.89 0.54 -13.02
C ALA A 113 -3.56 0.30 -11.69
N VAL A 114 -3.44 -0.92 -11.19
CA VAL A 114 -3.86 -1.29 -9.83
C VAL A 114 -2.65 -1.85 -9.11
N LEU A 115 -2.38 -1.32 -7.92
CA LEU A 115 -1.37 -1.83 -7.00
C LEU A 115 -2.06 -2.41 -5.76
N ILE A 116 -1.73 -3.65 -5.43
CA ILE A 116 -2.18 -4.35 -4.24
C ILE A 116 -1.05 -4.29 -3.21
N CYS A 117 -1.34 -3.75 -2.03
CA CYS A 117 -0.45 -3.79 -0.88
C CYS A 117 -1.09 -4.65 0.21
N SER A 118 -0.44 -5.76 0.55
CA SER A 118 -0.87 -6.63 1.64
C SER A 118 -0.18 -6.20 2.94
N LEU A 119 -0.97 -5.98 3.98
CA LEU A 119 -0.49 -5.64 5.32
C LEU A 119 -0.79 -6.79 6.26
N PRO A 120 0.22 -7.64 6.55
CA PRO A 120 0.05 -8.70 7.50
C PRO A 120 -0.05 -8.12 8.92
N ASP A 121 -0.64 -8.90 9.81
CA ASP A 121 -0.85 -8.60 11.23
C ASP A 121 0.34 -7.93 11.93
N HIS A 122 1.53 -8.51 11.79
CA HIS A 122 2.74 -8.02 12.44
C HIS A 122 3.19 -6.63 11.93
N ALA A 123 2.80 -6.24 10.70
CA ALA A 123 3.12 -4.93 10.16
C ALA A 123 2.49 -3.79 10.97
N TRP A 124 1.30 -3.99 11.54
CA TRP A 124 0.61 -3.00 12.38
C TRP A 124 1.31 -2.78 13.73
N GLU A 125 2.04 -3.78 14.22
CA GLU A 125 2.79 -3.68 15.47
C GLU A 125 4.16 -3.03 15.28
N GLU A 126 4.78 -3.27 14.12
CA GLU A 126 6.17 -2.91 13.84
C GLU A 126 6.31 -1.57 13.11
N MET A 127 5.25 -1.12 12.43
CA MET A 127 5.32 0.03 11.52
C MET A 127 4.25 1.07 11.85
N GLN A 128 4.67 2.33 11.97
CA GLN A 128 3.72 3.44 12.05
C GLN A 128 3.07 3.69 10.68
N PRO A 129 1.79 4.13 10.62
CA PRO A 129 1.13 4.46 9.35
C PRO A 129 1.91 5.44 8.46
N GLU A 130 2.65 6.39 9.04
CA GLU A 130 3.51 7.28 8.25
C GLU A 130 4.69 6.56 7.60
N GLU A 131 5.27 5.56 8.27
CA GLU A 131 6.39 4.77 7.73
C GLU A 131 5.92 3.87 6.59
N LEU A 132 4.71 3.35 6.70
CA LEU A 132 4.02 2.64 5.64
C LEU A 132 3.85 3.55 4.40
N LEU A 133 3.35 4.76 4.60
CA LEU A 133 3.19 5.73 3.51
C LEU A 133 4.53 6.18 2.91
N GLU A 134 5.57 6.36 3.72
CA GLU A 134 6.93 6.67 3.24
C GLU A 134 7.44 5.60 2.26
N ARG A 135 7.09 4.33 2.47
CA ARG A 135 7.48 3.22 1.59
C ARG A 135 6.59 3.10 0.36
N LEU A 136 5.30 3.42 0.48
CA LEU A 136 4.34 3.32 -0.61
C LEU A 136 4.44 4.48 -1.60
N GLU A 137 4.76 5.70 -1.15
CA GLU A 137 4.81 6.89 -2.01
C GLU A 137 5.65 6.70 -3.30
N PRO A 138 6.91 6.20 -3.26
CA PRO A 138 7.67 6.00 -4.49
C PRO A 138 7.03 4.96 -5.42
N LEU A 139 6.42 3.91 -4.87
CA LEU A 139 5.75 2.87 -5.66
C LEU A 139 4.52 3.44 -6.39
N LEU A 140 3.74 4.28 -5.71
CA LEU A 140 2.59 4.97 -6.31
C LEU A 140 3.02 5.96 -7.41
N ALA A 141 4.15 6.63 -7.23
CA ALA A 141 4.69 7.57 -8.20
C ALA A 141 5.16 6.86 -9.49
N ASP A 142 5.70 5.65 -9.37
CA ASP A 142 6.27 4.89 -10.47
C ASP A 142 5.27 3.96 -11.19
N LEU A 143 4.00 3.95 -10.77
CA LEU A 143 2.97 3.15 -11.42
C LEU A 143 2.84 3.50 -12.91
N LYS A 144 2.76 2.45 -13.73
CA LYS A 144 2.55 2.53 -15.18
C LYS A 144 1.29 1.77 -15.58
N PRO A 145 0.62 2.17 -16.68
CA PRO A 145 -0.51 1.42 -17.21
C PRO A 145 -0.16 -0.06 -17.38
N SER A 146 -1.02 -0.95 -16.89
CA SER A 146 -0.83 -2.38 -16.91
C SER A 146 -2.16 -3.09 -17.14
N SER A 147 -2.14 -4.22 -17.83
CA SER A 147 -3.29 -5.13 -17.94
C SER A 147 -3.40 -6.08 -16.74
N GLU A 148 -2.36 -6.15 -15.92
CA GLU A 148 -2.29 -7.02 -14.74
C GLU A 148 -2.11 -6.20 -13.45
N PRO A 149 -2.70 -6.64 -12.32
CA PRO A 149 -2.43 -6.04 -11.02
C PRO A 149 -0.95 -6.12 -10.68
N GLN A 150 -0.40 -5.05 -10.14
CA GLN A 150 0.93 -5.05 -9.53
C GLN A 150 0.77 -5.37 -8.05
N ASP A 151 1.57 -6.27 -7.52
CA ASP A 151 1.59 -6.60 -6.10
C ASP A 151 2.88 -6.08 -5.45
N VAL A 152 2.74 -5.55 -4.24
CA VAL A 152 3.87 -5.26 -3.37
C VAL A 152 3.58 -5.86 -2.02
N SER A 153 4.42 -6.82 -1.64
CA SER A 153 4.60 -7.19 -0.25
C SER A 153 5.60 -6.21 0.34
N LEU A 154 5.16 -5.36 1.26
CA LEU A 154 6.10 -4.48 1.95
C LEU A 154 7.02 -5.36 2.79
N PRO A 155 8.35 -5.20 2.69
CA PRO A 155 9.27 -5.94 3.54
C PRO A 155 9.06 -5.45 4.97
N VAL A 156 8.24 -6.15 5.75
CA VAL A 156 8.14 -5.89 7.17
C VAL A 156 9.50 -6.29 7.73
N THR A 157 10.15 -5.38 8.44
CA THR A 157 11.47 -5.61 9.01
C THR A 157 11.38 -6.55 10.21
N VAL A 158 10.85 -7.75 10.00
CA VAL A 158 11.25 -8.91 10.76
C VAL A 158 12.60 -9.33 10.21
N ARG A 159 13.49 -9.84 11.05
CA ARG A 159 14.86 -10.28 10.74
C ARG A 159 14.93 -11.46 9.74
N GLU A 160 14.23 -11.42 8.62
CA GLU A 160 14.17 -12.53 7.65
C GLU A 160 15.39 -12.60 6.72
N ILE A 161 16.34 -11.66 6.83
CA ILE A 161 17.64 -11.75 6.11
C ILE A 161 18.73 -12.40 6.98
N GLU A 162 18.55 -12.49 8.31
CA GLU A 162 19.55 -13.15 9.20
C GLU A 162 19.25 -14.63 9.48
N ASP A 163 17.99 -15.07 9.42
CA ASP A 163 17.65 -16.48 9.69
C ASP A 163 17.79 -17.39 8.45
N GLU A 164 17.48 -16.95 7.23
CA GLU A 164 17.77 -17.75 6.01
C GLU A 164 19.28 -17.98 5.79
N ALA A 165 20.12 -16.98 6.14
CA ALA A 165 21.57 -17.11 6.08
C ALA A 165 22.13 -18.03 7.19
N ARG A 166 21.44 -18.13 8.34
CA ARG A 166 21.82 -19.03 9.44
C ARG A 166 21.41 -20.47 9.20
N VAL A 167 20.20 -20.72 8.69
CA VAL A 167 19.73 -22.08 8.34
C VAL A 167 20.62 -22.68 7.25
N SER A 168 21.03 -21.89 6.25
CA SER A 168 21.94 -22.37 5.19
C SER A 168 23.37 -22.71 5.68
N ALA A 169 23.84 -22.07 6.76
CA ALA A 169 25.16 -22.34 7.34
C ALA A 169 25.15 -23.58 8.26
N GLU A 170 24.06 -23.84 8.97
CA GLU A 170 23.90 -25.01 9.83
C GLU A 170 23.58 -26.28 9.02
N GLU A 171 22.74 -26.21 7.98
CA GLU A 171 22.46 -27.36 7.09
C GLU A 171 23.72 -27.80 6.33
N LYS A 172 24.59 -26.86 5.94
CA LYS A 172 25.90 -27.19 5.36
C LYS A 172 26.85 -27.85 6.35
N ARG A 173 26.72 -27.62 7.66
CA ARG A 173 27.57 -28.32 8.65
C ARG A 173 27.08 -29.74 8.94
N PHE A 174 25.79 -30.01 8.77
CA PHE A 174 25.21 -31.33 9.01
C PHE A 174 25.51 -32.34 7.89
N LEU A 175 25.72 -31.89 6.66
CA LEU A 175 25.98 -32.76 5.51
C LEU A 175 27.45 -33.21 5.36
N PHE A 176 28.38 -32.60 6.10
CA PHE A 176 29.82 -32.90 6.04
C PHE A 176 30.40 -33.37 7.39
N SER A 177 29.55 -33.80 8.34
CA SER A 177 29.94 -34.48 9.58
C SER A 177 29.64 -35.97 9.52
#